data_AF-A0A136L8Q9-F1
#
_entry.id   AF-A0A136L8Q9-F1
#
_cell.length_a   1.000
_cell.length_b   1.000
_cell.length_c   1.000
_cell.angle_alpha   90.00
_cell.angle_beta   90.00
_cell.angle_gamma   90.00
#
_symmetry.space_group_name_H-M   'P 1'
#
loop_
_entity.id
_entity.type
_entity.pdbx_description
1 polymer ?
#
loop_
_entity_poly.entity_id
_entity_poly.type
_entity_poly.pdbx_seq_one_letter_code
_entity_poly.pdbx_strand_id
1 'polypeptide(L)'
;MSKEVAEDLMDPTERPHRPAPVKTEVEEDDPYDATAVMLPSPPGFDSLGSMARCMAEEYAMMGFSGPLLLKMFRNPFYQALHGVWQARGDAYVVELLRGVFGNEAIPDEVVSSIPQPPRAPLETTIPVVSANTDRSNPHA
;
A
#
# COMPACT_ATOMS: atom_id res chain seq x y z
N MET A 1 -18.40 23.23 -38.64
CA MET A 1 -18.82 22.06 -37.85
C MET A 1 -17.58 21.47 -37.23
N SER A 2 -17.44 21.55 -35.90
CA SER A 2 -16.24 21.16 -35.16
C SER A 2 -16.03 19.64 -35.21
N LYS A 3 -14.79 19.17 -35.17
CA LYS A 3 -14.46 17.73 -35.27
C LYS A 3 -15.14 16.88 -34.19
N GLU A 4 -15.39 17.45 -33.02
CA GLU A 4 -16.06 16.78 -31.89
C GLU A 4 -17.51 16.37 -32.19
N VAL A 5 -18.27 17.13 -33.00
CA VAL A 5 -19.66 16.76 -33.33
C VAL A 5 -19.76 15.66 -34.39
N ALA A 6 -18.66 15.31 -35.06
CA ALA A 6 -18.62 14.23 -36.05
C ALA A 6 -18.28 12.86 -35.41
N GLU A 7 -17.55 12.85 -34.28
CA GLU A 7 -17.13 11.62 -33.60
C GLU A 7 -18.30 10.94 -32.86
N ASP A 8 -19.27 11.72 -32.38
CA ASP A 8 -20.41 11.23 -31.60
C ASP A 8 -21.52 10.59 -32.47
N LEU A 9 -21.43 10.74 -33.80
CA LEU A 9 -22.37 10.16 -34.77
C LEU A 9 -21.81 8.91 -35.47
N MET A 10 -20.58 8.49 -35.14
CA MET A 10 -19.90 7.35 -35.76
C MET A 10 -20.26 6.04 -35.06
N ASP A 11 -20.41 4.94 -35.81
CA ASP A 11 -20.67 3.60 -35.27
C ASP A 11 -19.63 3.28 -34.18
N PRO A 12 -20.05 2.84 -32.97
CA PRO A 12 -19.14 2.55 -31.88
C PRO A 12 -18.05 1.53 -32.21
N THR A 13 -18.22 0.72 -33.25
CA THR A 13 -17.22 -0.24 -33.77
C THR A 13 -16.20 0.36 -34.74
N GLU A 14 -16.45 1.55 -35.28
CA GLU A 14 -15.54 2.27 -36.19
C GLU A 14 -14.71 3.35 -35.48
N ARG A 15 -14.94 3.58 -34.18
CA ARG A 15 -14.13 4.52 -33.39
C ARG A 15 -12.67 4.03 -33.34
N PRO A 16 -11.67 4.87 -33.68
CA PRO A 16 -10.27 4.46 -33.64
C PRO A 16 -9.91 4.05 -32.21
N HIS A 17 -9.34 2.85 -32.06
CA HIS A 17 -8.83 2.37 -30.78
C HIS A 17 -7.78 3.35 -30.27
N ARG A 18 -8.10 4.12 -29.23
CA ARG A 18 -7.13 4.99 -28.58
C ARG A 18 -5.99 4.09 -28.09
N PRO A 19 -4.74 4.31 -28.53
CA PRO A 19 -3.63 3.51 -28.03
C PRO A 19 -3.59 3.64 -26.50
N ALA A 20 -3.31 2.53 -25.82
CA ALA A 20 -3.07 2.56 -24.37
C ALA A 20 -2.02 3.65 -24.07
N PRO A 21 -2.18 4.42 -22.98
CA PRO A 21 -1.24 5.46 -22.63
C PRO A 21 0.16 4.87 -22.58
N VAL A 22 1.09 5.46 -23.33
CA VAL A 22 2.51 5.11 -23.28
C VAL A 22 2.96 5.32 -21.84
N LYS A 23 3.57 4.30 -21.23
CA LYS A 23 4.16 4.42 -19.91
C LYS A 23 5.33 5.40 -20.02
N THR A 24 5.13 6.63 -19.55
CA THR A 24 6.20 7.63 -19.44
C THR A 24 7.23 7.15 -18.44
N GLU A 25 8.49 7.49 -18.69
CA GLU A 25 9.58 7.22 -17.74
C GLU A 25 9.28 7.98 -16.44
N VAL A 26 9.59 7.36 -15.29
CA VAL A 26 9.45 8.00 -13.98
C VAL A 26 10.54 9.05 -13.88
N GLU A 27 10.17 10.33 -13.75
CA GLU A 27 11.12 11.40 -13.53
C GLU A 27 11.60 11.34 -12.06
N GLU A 28 12.92 11.29 -11.86
CA GLU A 28 13.53 11.14 -10.52
C GLU A 28 13.14 12.28 -9.55
N ASP A 29 12.92 13.48 -10.09
CA ASP A 29 12.55 14.68 -9.33
C ASP A 29 11.05 15.00 -9.41
N ASP A 30 10.17 14.02 -9.68
CA ASP A 30 8.72 14.25 -9.74
C ASP A 30 8.20 14.73 -8.36
N PRO A 31 7.72 15.98 -8.23
CA PRO A 31 7.20 16.48 -6.96
C PRO A 31 5.90 15.80 -6.52
N TYR A 32 5.25 15.03 -7.42
CA TYR A 32 4.09 14.21 -7.12
C TYR A 32 4.44 12.75 -6.83
N ASP A 33 5.72 12.38 -6.81
CA ASP A 33 6.11 11.05 -6.34
C ASP A 33 5.76 10.86 -4.87
N ALA A 34 5.15 9.71 -4.56
CA ALA A 34 4.62 9.44 -3.24
C ALA A 34 5.75 9.04 -2.28
N THR A 35 6.37 10.04 -1.65
CA THR A 35 7.41 9.82 -0.62
C THR A 35 6.81 9.79 0.79
N ALA A 36 7.40 8.97 1.66
CA ALA A 36 7.00 8.87 3.06
C ALA A 36 8.20 9.01 3.99
N VAL A 37 8.04 9.75 5.08
CA VAL A 37 9.05 9.90 6.13
C VAL A 37 8.54 9.24 7.41
N MET A 38 9.37 8.38 8.02
CA MET A 38 9.03 7.75 9.29
C MET A 38 9.25 8.74 10.43
N LEU A 39 8.21 8.97 11.24
CA LEU A 39 8.33 9.76 12.47
C LEU A 39 8.80 8.86 13.63
N PRO A 40 9.57 9.39 14.58
CA PRO A 40 10.01 8.63 15.74
C PRO A 40 8.82 8.18 16.59
N SER A 41 8.77 6.89 16.88
CA SER A 41 7.77 6.31 17.79
C SER A 41 8.20 6.55 19.25
N PRO A 42 7.25 6.76 20.19
CA PRO A 42 7.57 6.74 21.61
C PRO A 42 8.32 5.45 22.00
N PRO A 43 9.30 5.51 22.93
CA PRO A 43 10.03 4.33 23.36
C PRO A 43 9.09 3.22 23.84
N GLY A 44 9.25 2.01 23.30
CA GLY A 44 8.43 0.86 23.63
C GLY A 44 7.05 0.81 22.96
N PHE A 45 6.68 1.81 22.16
CA PHE A 45 5.41 1.81 21.43
C PHE A 45 5.54 1.13 20.06
N ASP A 46 4.71 0.11 19.82
CA ASP A 46 4.65 -0.60 18.55
C ASP A 46 3.80 0.14 17.51
N SER A 47 4.34 1.23 16.96
CA SER A 47 3.66 2.04 15.94
C SER A 47 3.30 1.23 14.69
N LEU A 48 4.21 0.39 14.20
CA LEU A 48 3.98 -0.42 13.01
C LEU A 48 2.86 -1.44 13.22
N GLY A 49 2.84 -2.10 14.38
CA GLY A 49 1.79 -3.05 14.74
C GLY A 49 0.44 -2.40 14.95
N SER A 50 0.40 -1.25 15.64
CA SER A 50 -0.83 -0.45 15.81
C SER A 50 -1.38 0.04 14.47
N MET A 51 -0.52 0.53 13.57
CA MET A 51 -0.92 0.95 12.22
C MET A 51 -1.47 -0.24 11.41
N ALA A 52 -0.78 -1.38 11.43
CA ALA A 52 -1.22 -2.59 10.74
C ALA A 52 -2.61 -3.05 11.22
N ARG A 53 -2.85 -3.01 12.53
CA ARG A 53 -4.14 -3.33 13.12
C ARG A 53 -5.24 -2.36 12.68
N CYS A 54 -4.96 -1.05 12.72
CA CYS A 54 -5.91 -0.02 12.28
C CYS A 54 -6.31 -0.23 10.82
N MET A 55 -5.34 -0.45 9.93
CA MET A 55 -5.62 -0.75 8.51
C MET A 55 -6.51 -1.99 8.37
N ALA A 56 -6.24 -3.07 9.11
CA ALA A 56 -7.04 -4.29 9.03
C ALA A 56 -8.48 -4.09 9.52
N GLU A 57 -8.66 -3.35 10.62
CA GLU A 57 -9.97 -3.00 11.17
C GLU A 57 -10.77 -2.09 10.21
N GLU A 58 -10.11 -1.12 9.57
CA GLU A 58 -10.74 -0.26 8.55
C GLU A 58 -11.23 -1.06 7.35
N TYR A 59 -10.42 -1.99 6.82
CA TYR A 59 -10.85 -2.87 5.73
C TYR A 59 -12.00 -3.78 6.15
N ALA A 60 -11.98 -4.30 7.38
CA ALA A 60 -13.09 -5.08 7.92
C ALA A 60 -14.39 -4.25 7.96
N MET A 61 -14.31 -2.99 8.42
CA MET A 61 -15.45 -2.07 8.43
C MET A 61 -15.99 -1.76 7.03
N MET A 62 -15.12 -1.74 6.02
CA MET A 62 -15.51 -1.57 4.62
C MET A 62 -16.07 -2.86 3.98
N GLY A 63 -16.16 -3.96 4.74
CA GLY A 63 -16.73 -5.23 4.27
C GLY A 63 -15.76 -6.13 3.51
N PHE A 64 -14.45 -5.89 3.61
CA PHE A 64 -13.45 -6.76 3.01
C PHE A 64 -13.31 -8.04 3.84
N SER A 65 -12.98 -9.16 3.19
CA SER A 65 -12.77 -10.43 3.88
C SER A 65 -11.30 -10.62 4.29
N GLY A 66 -11.07 -11.39 5.37
CA GLY A 66 -9.73 -11.76 5.81
C GLY A 66 -8.85 -12.38 4.71
N PRO A 67 -9.34 -13.34 3.91
CA PRO A 67 -8.58 -13.91 2.79
C PRO A 67 -8.22 -12.90 1.69
N LEU A 68 -9.11 -11.94 1.40
CA LEU A 68 -8.82 -10.86 0.46
C LEU A 68 -7.72 -9.95 1.03
N LEU A 69 -7.82 -9.59 2.31
CA LEU A 69 -6.84 -8.73 2.93
C LEU A 69 -5.46 -9.41 3.04
N LEU A 70 -5.40 -10.72 3.30
CA LEU A 70 -4.16 -11.50 3.26
C LEU A 70 -3.50 -11.42 1.86
N LYS A 71 -4.28 -11.48 0.78
CA LYS A 71 -3.75 -11.27 -0.59
C LYS A 71 -3.17 -9.86 -0.76
N MET A 72 -3.79 -8.85 -0.16
CA MET A 72 -3.31 -7.46 -0.23
C MET A 72 -2.00 -7.27 0.53
N PHE A 73 -1.85 -7.84 1.73
CA PHE A 73 -0.57 -7.85 2.46
C PHE A 73 0.55 -8.52 1.66
N ARG A 74 0.24 -9.54 0.87
CA ARG A 74 1.19 -10.27 0.02
C ARG A 74 1.39 -9.64 -1.36
N ASN A 75 0.78 -8.49 -1.65
CA ASN A 75 0.87 -7.87 -2.96
C ASN A 75 1.64 -6.52 -2.89
N PRO A 76 2.79 -6.39 -3.57
CA PRO A 76 3.60 -5.16 -3.58
C PRO A 76 2.87 -3.90 -4.03
N PHE A 77 1.76 -4.04 -4.76
CA PHE A 77 0.91 -2.90 -5.13
C PHE A 77 0.40 -2.14 -3.90
N TYR A 78 0.12 -2.84 -2.78
CA TYR A 78 -0.37 -2.23 -1.55
C TYR A 78 0.79 -1.90 -0.60
N GLN A 79 1.58 -0.88 -0.94
CA GLN A 79 2.85 -0.54 -0.28
C GLN A 79 2.79 -0.54 1.25
N ALA A 80 1.75 0.07 1.86
CA ALA A 80 1.63 0.13 3.32
C ALA A 80 1.41 -1.26 3.96
N LEU A 81 0.47 -2.05 3.42
CA LEU A 81 0.18 -3.41 3.90
C LEU A 81 1.38 -4.34 3.62
N HIS A 82 1.92 -4.26 2.40
CA HIS A 82 3.06 -5.06 1.99
C HIS A 82 4.32 -4.74 2.79
N GLY A 83 4.54 -3.48 3.15
CA GLY A 83 5.62 -3.06 4.03
C GLY A 83 5.55 -3.72 5.40
N VAL A 84 4.36 -3.86 5.99
CA VAL A 84 4.16 -4.61 7.24
C VAL A 84 4.52 -6.09 7.05
N TRP A 85 4.06 -6.71 5.96
CA TRP A 85 4.38 -8.10 5.64
C TRP A 85 5.89 -8.30 5.43
N GLN A 86 6.56 -7.40 4.73
CA GLN A 86 8.02 -7.44 4.57
C GLN A 86 8.72 -7.34 5.91
N ALA A 87 8.34 -6.37 6.76
CA ALA A 87 8.96 -6.13 8.05
C ALA A 87 8.74 -7.26 9.07
N ARG A 88 7.53 -7.84 9.14
CA ARG A 88 7.13 -8.76 10.23
C ARG A 88 6.82 -10.19 9.80
N GLY A 89 6.39 -10.35 8.55
CA GLY A 89 6.28 -11.64 7.91
C GLY A 89 4.90 -12.21 7.98
N ASP A 90 4.79 -13.36 7.34
CA ASP A 90 3.51 -13.94 7.03
C ASP A 90 2.76 -14.42 8.28
N ALA A 91 3.47 -15.08 9.19
CA ALA A 91 2.88 -15.55 10.46
C ALA A 91 2.31 -14.39 11.28
N TYR A 92 3.03 -13.26 11.36
CA TYR A 92 2.54 -12.07 12.05
C TYR A 92 1.25 -11.54 11.41
N VAL A 93 1.22 -11.43 10.08
CA VAL A 93 0.04 -10.95 9.35
C VAL A 93 -1.15 -11.89 9.52
N VAL A 94 -0.94 -13.20 9.46
CA VAL A 94 -2.00 -14.19 9.66
C VAL A 94 -2.60 -14.05 11.06
N GLU A 95 -1.77 -13.96 12.09
CA GLU A 95 -2.23 -13.77 13.47
C GLU A 95 -2.93 -12.42 13.70
N LEU A 96 -2.41 -11.35 13.09
CA LEU A 96 -3.07 -10.04 13.08
C LEU A 96 -4.49 -10.14 12.51
N LEU A 97 -4.62 -10.76 11.34
CA LEU A 97 -5.90 -10.85 10.65
C LEU A 97 -6.87 -11.78 11.38
N ARG A 98 -6.39 -12.88 11.97
CA ARG A 98 -7.20 -13.73 12.87
C ARG A 98 -7.71 -12.97 14.08
N GLY A 99 -6.89 -12.06 14.64
CA GLY A 99 -7.30 -11.18 15.72
C GLY A 99 -8.40 -10.18 15.36
N VAL A 100 -8.54 -9.83 14.07
CA VAL A 100 -9.56 -8.89 13.57
C VAL A 100 -10.82 -9.61 13.07
N PHE A 101 -10.65 -10.70 12.32
CA PHE A 101 -11.75 -11.40 11.63
C PHE A 101 -12.24 -12.66 12.33
N GLY A 102 -11.53 -13.13 13.36
CA GLY A 102 -11.74 -14.45 13.97
C GLY A 102 -10.91 -15.55 13.28
N ASN A 103 -10.66 -16.64 14.00
CA ASN A 103 -9.82 -17.75 13.50
C ASN A 103 -10.48 -18.47 12.33
N GLU A 104 -11.79 -18.68 12.39
CA GLU A 104 -12.57 -19.36 11.35
C GLU A 104 -12.60 -18.61 10.01
N ALA A 105 -12.38 -17.29 10.03
CA ALA A 105 -12.38 -16.48 8.82
C ALA A 105 -11.11 -16.66 7.97
N ILE A 106 -10.02 -17.16 8.58
CA ILE A 106 -8.72 -17.36 7.91
C ILE A 106 -8.10 -18.70 8.35
N PRO A 107 -8.65 -19.81 7.83
CA PRO A 107 -8.16 -21.13 8.17
C PRO A 107 -6.87 -21.47 7.40
N ASP A 108 -6.10 -22.43 7.92
CA ASP A 108 -4.74 -22.74 7.42
C ASP A 108 -4.74 -23.18 5.94
N GLU A 109 -5.79 -23.83 5.46
CA GLU A 109 -5.93 -24.18 4.05
C GLU A 109 -5.99 -22.95 3.14
N VAL A 110 -6.65 -21.88 3.59
CA VAL A 110 -6.74 -20.63 2.84
C VAL A 110 -5.38 -19.93 2.85
N VAL A 111 -4.72 -19.86 4.01
CA VAL A 111 -3.38 -19.27 4.15
C VAL A 111 -2.39 -19.94 3.19
N SER A 112 -2.44 -21.28 3.11
CA SER A 112 -1.57 -22.10 2.27
C SER A 112 -1.90 -21.98 0.79
N SER A 113 -3.18 -21.79 0.44
CA SER A 113 -3.62 -21.64 -0.96
C SER A 113 -3.22 -20.32 -1.60
N ILE A 114 -3.04 -19.27 -0.79
CA ILE A 114 -2.61 -17.96 -1.29
C ILE A 114 -1.07 -17.99 -1.41
N PRO A 115 -0.48 -17.66 -2.57
CA PRO A 115 0.98 -17.65 -2.71
C PRO A 115 1.61 -16.58 -1.83
N GLN A 116 2.74 -16.90 -1.20
CA GLN A 116 3.62 -15.92 -0.57
C GLN A 116 4.60 -15.39 -1.63
N PRO A 117 4.75 -14.07 -1.81
CA PRO A 117 5.76 -13.53 -2.70
C PRO A 117 7.16 -13.78 -2.10
N PRO A 118 8.21 -13.77 -2.93
CA PRO A 118 9.58 -13.77 -2.40
C PRO A 118 9.77 -12.54 -1.51
N ARG A 119 10.25 -12.77 -0.30
CA ARG A 119 10.56 -11.67 0.61
C ARG A 119 11.86 -11.01 0.14
N ALA A 120 11.79 -9.75 -0.26
CA ALA A 120 12.97 -8.96 -0.54
C ALA A 120 13.82 -8.82 0.74
N PRO A 121 15.17 -8.78 0.64
CA PRO A 121 16.00 -8.30 1.73
C PRO A 121 15.49 -6.93 2.18
N LEU A 122 15.45 -6.67 3.48
CA LEU A 122 15.06 -5.39 4.06
C LEU A 122 16.12 -4.31 3.73
N GLU A 123 16.29 -3.93 2.47
CA GLU A 123 17.15 -2.80 2.06
C GLU A 123 16.43 -1.45 2.12
N THR A 124 15.14 -1.42 2.46
CA THR A 124 14.42 -0.18 2.73
C THR A 124 14.81 0.37 4.11
N THR A 125 16.04 0.86 4.20
CA THR A 125 16.36 1.94 5.14
C THR A 125 15.68 3.18 4.59
N ILE A 126 14.47 3.48 5.06
CA ILE A 126 13.96 4.84 4.99
C ILE A 126 15.01 5.68 5.74
N PRO A 127 15.64 6.70 5.11
CA PRO A 127 16.60 7.52 5.82
C PRO A 127 15.88 8.16 7.00
N VAL A 128 16.27 7.76 8.22
CA VAL A 128 15.94 8.50 9.42
C VAL A 128 16.68 9.83 9.31
N VAL A 129 16.02 10.85 8.78
CA VAL A 129 16.49 12.22 8.92
C VAL A 129 16.48 12.51 10.41
N SER A 130 17.67 12.46 11.02
CA SER A 130 17.87 12.97 12.37
C SER A 130 17.42 14.42 12.37
N ALA A 131 16.39 14.74 13.15
CA ALA A 131 15.94 16.10 13.35
C ALA A 131 17.09 16.92 13.93
N ASN A 132 17.80 17.66 13.08
CA ASN A 132 18.72 18.70 13.53
C ASN A 132 17.88 19.75 14.27
N THR A 133 17.96 19.72 15.59
CA THR A 133 17.41 20.76 16.45
C THR A 133 18.35 21.96 16.38
N ASP A 134 18.21 22.79 15.35
CA ASP A 134 18.72 24.16 15.42
C ASP A 134 17.58 25.09 15.87
N ARG A 135 17.47 25.27 17.18
CA ARG A 135 16.58 26.28 17.80
C ARG A 135 17.27 27.63 17.85
N SER A 136 17.67 28.16 16.71
CA SER A 136 18.24 29.50 16.62
C SER A 136 17.46 30.34 15.61
N ASN A 137 16.23 30.76 15.98
CA ASN A 137 15.59 31.90 15.33
C ASN A 137 15.49 33.06 16.35
N PRO A 138 16.30 34.13 16.22
CA PRO A 138 16.31 35.25 17.16
C PRO A 138 15.36 36.40 16.82
N HIS A 139 14.38 36.23 15.93
CA HIS A 139 13.40 37.28 15.63
C HIS A 139 11.96 36.78 15.75
N ALA A 140 11.41 36.95 16.95
CA ALA A 140 9.98 37.06 17.25
C ALA A 140 9.79 38.26 18.17
#